data_AF-A0A6J2XTJ0-F1
#
_entry.id   AF-A0A6J2XTJ0-F1
#
_cell.length_a   1.000
_cell.length_b   1.000
_cell.length_c   1.000
_cell.angle_alpha   90.00
_cell.angle_beta   90.00
_cell.angle_gamma   90.00
#
_symmetry.space_group_name_H-M   'P 1'
#
loop_
_entity.id
_entity.type
_entity.pdbx_description
1 polymer ?
#
loop_
_entity_poly.entity_id
_entity_poly.type
_entity_poly.pdbx_seq_one_letter_code
_entity_poly.pdbx_strand_id
1 'polypeptide(L)'
;MAKSRSLLINAIKVYWKTLFVIIWPLVLVPVFIFDNVASLRCLYVVLLMAGYWVFEALPLPVTSMIPMVLFPLMGVLDSDKVSLCYLKETNMMFIGGLVIAIAVQHCHLHRRVALHVIKMVGCSPRKLNLGLVTVTMFVSMWISNTAATAMMVPIVQATLKELEEQGIGEMYENPFADAANQSEKSPMKAPDREEEGEEIEKRPTKQTMCYFLSTAYAACIGGNGCLIGSGTNLTFKGIYESRFEESPGVEFARWMFLNVPLMLIMMCLTVAWLQFWFMGLFRPQSEDAKKIKVGVQGEQVAKKVISRKLDEMGPMSFHEKAVGLLFILSVMLWFFRKPQFIVGWAELITQHKVKDATAALIVVLLLFVIPSKPDFIHIFNRDESKRPKVASPALITWTVVHQKLPWGLIFLLGGGFALAEASKASGMSQLIADHLHGVAMLPRFWVMAISCMFATFLTQFSSNVAVANVVLPVLAEMSLVAKIHPMYLMMPATLGCSFSYCLPVSTPPMAIAETACNIPSKEMTKAGLGVVVVSLGTLFLLYPWLGGLIWDLDVFPDWATK
;
A
#
# COMPACT_ATOMS: atom_id res chain seq x y z
N MET A 1 42.82 24.54 -11.55
CA MET A 1 41.85 24.62 -10.44
C MET A 1 40.40 24.33 -10.84
N ALA A 2 39.84 24.92 -11.90
CA ALA A 2 38.43 24.68 -12.31
C ALA A 2 38.10 23.20 -12.61
N LYS A 3 38.99 22.47 -13.32
CA LYS A 3 38.82 21.05 -13.66
C LYS A 3 38.87 20.11 -12.44
N SER A 4 39.63 20.46 -11.39
CA SER A 4 39.67 19.69 -10.14
C SER A 4 38.40 19.92 -9.31
N ARG A 5 37.87 21.16 -9.30
CA ARG A 5 36.57 21.46 -8.69
C ARG A 5 35.41 20.75 -9.39
N SER A 6 35.39 20.69 -10.72
CA SER A 6 34.34 19.98 -11.46
C SER A 6 34.40 18.46 -11.23
N LEU A 7 35.60 17.87 -11.19
CA LEU A 7 35.78 16.46 -10.85
C LEU A 7 35.33 16.14 -9.42
N LEU A 8 35.64 17.02 -8.45
CA LEU A 8 35.19 16.87 -7.07
C LEU A 8 33.65 16.95 -6.97
N ILE A 9 33.03 17.92 -7.64
CA ILE A 9 31.56 18.08 -7.65
C ILE A 9 30.91 16.85 -8.30
N ASN A 10 31.47 16.33 -9.39
CA ASN A 10 30.96 15.12 -10.03
C ASN A 10 31.13 13.89 -9.14
N ALA A 11 32.27 13.74 -8.47
CA ALA A 11 32.48 12.66 -7.51
C ALA A 11 31.49 12.73 -6.34
N ILE A 12 31.25 13.93 -5.78
CA ILE A 12 30.25 14.13 -4.72
C ILE A 12 28.86 13.76 -5.21
N LYS A 13 28.47 14.15 -6.43
CA LYS A 13 27.17 13.78 -7.01
C LYS A 13 27.01 12.27 -7.21
N VAL A 14 28.06 11.57 -7.63
CA VAL A 14 28.02 10.12 -7.86
C VAL A 14 27.99 9.35 -6.54
N TYR A 15 28.82 9.74 -5.58
CA TYR A 15 29.00 9.04 -4.30
C TYR A 15 28.21 9.65 -3.14
N TRP A 16 27.20 10.48 -3.43
CA TRP A 16 26.48 11.24 -2.40
C TRP A 16 25.88 10.34 -1.32
N LYS A 17 25.36 9.15 -1.69
CA LYS A 17 24.81 8.18 -0.73
C LYS A 17 25.88 7.65 0.22
N THR A 18 27.03 7.23 -0.31
CA THR A 18 28.15 6.74 0.50
C THR A 18 28.68 7.83 1.42
N LEU A 19 28.84 9.05 0.90
CA LEU A 19 29.23 10.20 1.70
C LEU A 19 28.21 10.48 2.80
N PHE A 20 26.92 10.44 2.49
CA PHE A 20 25.85 10.63 3.48
C PHE A 20 25.85 9.54 4.55
N VAL A 21 26.03 8.27 4.18
CA VAL A 21 26.11 7.15 5.13
C VAL A 21 27.26 7.35 6.12
N ILE A 22 28.40 7.91 5.69
CA ILE A 22 29.56 8.13 6.56
C ILE A 22 29.42 9.43 7.37
N ILE A 23 28.99 10.52 6.74
CA ILE A 23 28.96 11.85 7.34
C ILE A 23 27.78 12.00 8.30
N TRP A 24 26.60 11.46 7.97
CA TRP A 24 25.39 11.62 8.77
C TRP A 24 25.51 11.11 10.21
N PRO A 25 26.05 9.90 10.47
CA PRO A 25 26.36 9.45 11.83
C PRO A 25 27.27 10.42 12.58
N LEU A 26 28.32 10.92 11.93
CA LEU A 26 29.31 11.84 12.55
C LEU A 26 28.68 13.19 12.91
N VAL A 27 27.79 13.70 12.06
CA VAL A 27 27.04 14.93 12.32
C VAL A 27 26.10 14.78 13.51
N LEU A 28 25.57 13.57 13.75
CA LEU A 28 24.65 13.29 14.85
C LEU A 28 25.35 12.92 16.17
N VAL A 29 26.64 12.57 16.16
CA VAL A 29 27.41 12.22 17.37
C VAL A 29 27.28 13.24 18.51
N PRO A 30 27.29 14.57 18.27
CA PRO A 30 27.07 15.58 19.29
C PRO A 30 25.78 15.41 20.12
N VAL A 31 24.76 14.70 19.62
CA VAL A 31 23.46 14.51 20.29
C VAL A 31 23.61 13.85 21.67
N PHE A 32 24.57 12.94 21.86
CA PHE A 32 24.75 12.23 23.13
C PHE A 32 26.17 12.36 23.72
N ILE A 33 27.12 13.00 23.03
CA ILE A 33 28.47 13.21 23.57
C ILE A 33 28.47 14.21 24.73
N PHE A 34 27.68 15.28 24.64
CA PHE A 34 27.66 16.31 25.67
C PHE A 34 26.88 15.89 26.92
N ASP A 35 25.83 15.10 26.74
CA ASP A 35 25.05 14.50 27.82
C ASP A 35 24.74 13.04 27.46
N ASN A 36 25.40 12.12 28.17
CA ASN A 36 25.48 10.71 27.77
C ASN A 36 24.45 9.83 28.48
N VAL A 37 23.18 10.23 28.40
CA VAL A 37 22.02 9.51 28.95
C VAL A 37 21.40 8.57 27.92
N ALA A 38 20.70 7.53 28.39
CA ALA A 38 20.08 6.52 27.54
C ALA A 38 19.09 7.13 26.52
N SER A 39 18.35 8.17 26.91
CA SER A 39 17.38 8.87 26.05
C SER A 39 18.04 9.51 24.84
N LEU A 40 19.18 10.18 25.02
CA LEU A 40 19.94 10.83 23.94
C LEU A 40 20.66 9.82 23.04
N ARG A 41 21.14 8.70 23.59
CA ARG A 41 21.65 7.57 22.80
C ARG A 41 20.56 6.97 21.92
N CYS A 42 19.35 6.79 22.45
CA CYS A 42 18.22 6.33 21.67
C CYS A 42 17.84 7.34 20.58
N LEU A 43 17.78 8.64 20.92
CA LEU A 43 17.52 9.72 19.97
C LEU A 43 18.54 9.73 18.81
N TYR A 44 19.82 9.50 19.09
CA TYR A 44 20.85 9.35 18.07
C TYR A 44 20.51 8.25 17.06
N VAL A 45 20.14 7.05 17.53
CA VAL A 45 19.77 5.93 16.65
C VAL A 45 18.50 6.25 15.84
N VAL A 46 17.51 6.90 16.46
CA VAL A 46 16.29 7.32 15.76
C VAL A 46 16.59 8.33 14.65
N LEU A 47 17.39 9.37 14.92
CA LEU A 47 17.78 10.38 13.92
C LEU A 47 18.64 9.78 12.81
N LEU A 48 19.53 8.86 13.16
CA LEU A 48 20.34 8.11 12.21
C LEU A 48 19.45 7.34 11.23
N MET A 49 18.54 6.52 11.77
CA MET A 49 17.62 5.73 10.97
C MET A 49 16.64 6.59 10.17
N ALA A 50 16.12 7.68 10.76
CA ALA A 50 15.24 8.62 10.07
C ALA A 50 15.92 9.22 8.85
N GLY A 51 17.17 9.68 8.96
CA GLY A 51 17.94 10.17 7.82
C GLY A 51 18.15 9.09 6.75
N TYR A 52 18.55 7.89 7.14
CA TYR A 52 18.77 6.79 6.19
C TYR A 52 17.50 6.32 5.49
N TRP A 53 16.36 6.33 6.18
CA TRP A 53 15.06 5.98 5.60
C TRP A 53 14.52 7.07 4.68
N VAL A 54 14.56 8.34 5.11
CA VAL A 54 14.05 9.46 4.31
C VAL A 54 14.84 9.61 3.01
N PHE A 55 16.17 9.51 3.07
CA PHE A 55 17.03 9.65 1.88
C PHE A 55 17.32 8.33 1.16
N GLU A 56 16.78 7.21 1.65
CA GLU A 56 17.04 5.85 1.14
C GLU A 56 18.54 5.62 0.86
N ALA A 57 19.36 5.99 1.85
CA ALA A 57 20.82 5.97 1.76
C ALA A 57 21.37 4.54 1.75
N LEU A 58 20.66 3.62 2.43
CA LEU A 58 20.86 2.17 2.43
C LEU A 58 19.53 1.49 2.08
N PRO A 59 19.55 0.21 1.63
CA PRO A 59 18.32 -0.56 1.47
C PRO A 59 17.50 -0.55 2.76
N LEU A 60 16.19 -0.26 2.65
CA LEU A 60 15.29 -0.15 3.81
C LEU A 60 15.42 -1.30 4.83
N PRO A 61 15.56 -2.58 4.41
CA PRO A 61 15.74 -3.68 5.37
C PRO A 61 17.04 -3.58 6.15
N VAL A 62 18.13 -3.16 5.51
CA VAL A 62 19.46 -3.01 6.14
C VAL A 62 19.45 -1.89 7.16
N THR A 63 18.88 -0.73 6.81
CA THR A 63 18.65 0.36 7.78
C THR A 63 17.87 -0.13 8.98
N SER A 64 16.87 -0.98 8.74
CA SER A 64 16.01 -1.51 9.80
C SER A 64 16.67 -2.55 10.68
N MET A 65 17.86 -3.04 10.34
CA MET A 65 18.67 -3.93 11.18
C MET A 65 19.63 -3.16 12.11
N ILE A 66 19.80 -1.84 11.91
CA ILE A 66 20.65 -0.99 12.76
C ILE A 66 20.32 -1.09 14.26
N PRO A 67 19.05 -1.14 14.70
CA PRO A 67 18.70 -1.34 16.11
C PRO A 67 19.33 -2.57 16.74
N MET A 68 19.42 -3.69 16.01
CA MET A 68 20.03 -4.94 16.51
C MET A 68 21.51 -4.78 16.85
N VAL A 69 22.18 -3.82 16.23
CA VAL A 69 23.59 -3.54 16.47
C VAL A 69 23.74 -2.41 17.48
N LEU A 70 23.10 -1.27 17.25
CA LEU A 70 23.39 -0.06 18.03
C LEU A 70 22.71 -0.05 19.40
N PHE A 71 21.51 -0.60 19.58
CA PHE A 71 20.87 -0.53 20.90
C PHE A 71 21.61 -1.33 21.99
N PRO A 72 22.08 -2.57 21.73
CA PRO A 72 22.91 -3.27 22.72
C PRO A 72 24.25 -2.57 22.95
N LEU A 73 24.92 -2.11 21.90
CA LEU A 73 26.22 -1.43 22.01
C LEU A 73 26.14 -0.10 22.76
N MET A 74 25.03 0.62 22.63
CA MET A 74 24.80 1.89 23.32
C MET A 74 24.17 1.72 24.71
N GLY A 75 23.89 0.48 25.14
CA GLY A 75 23.27 0.19 26.43
C GLY A 75 21.83 0.70 26.55
N VAL A 76 21.07 0.69 25.45
CA VAL A 76 19.66 1.13 25.40
C VAL A 76 18.71 -0.05 25.61
N LEU A 77 18.94 -1.16 24.91
CA LEU A 77 18.17 -2.41 25.04
C LEU A 77 19.10 -3.61 24.88
N ASP A 78 18.80 -4.69 25.59
CA ASP A 78 19.51 -5.97 25.48
C ASP A 78 19.21 -6.66 24.14
N SER A 79 20.16 -7.44 23.62
CA SER A 79 20.04 -8.14 22.32
C SER A 79 18.78 -8.99 22.20
N ASP A 80 18.38 -9.70 23.26
CA ASP A 80 17.18 -10.53 23.27
C ASP A 80 15.90 -9.68 23.15
N LYS A 81 15.83 -8.56 23.88
CA LYS A 81 14.70 -7.62 23.82
C LYS A 81 14.56 -7.00 22.43
N VAL A 82 15.68 -6.57 21.84
CA VAL A 82 15.68 -6.02 20.48
C VAL A 82 15.25 -7.08 19.47
N SER A 83 15.72 -8.32 19.60
CA SER A 83 15.36 -9.42 18.71
C SER A 83 13.87 -9.77 18.76
N LEU A 84 13.27 -9.75 19.96
CA LEU A 84 11.83 -9.96 20.15
C LEU A 84 10.98 -8.91 19.42
N CYS A 85 11.48 -7.68 19.22
CA CYS A 85 10.77 -6.66 18.44
C CYS A 85 10.58 -7.06 16.97
N TYR A 86 11.45 -7.89 16.39
CA TYR A 86 11.33 -8.35 15.00
C TYR A 86 10.36 -9.52 14.83
N LEU A 87 10.08 -10.25 15.90
CA LEU A 87 9.17 -11.41 15.91
C LEU A 87 7.86 -11.13 16.67
N LYS A 88 7.48 -9.85 16.84
CA LYS A 88 6.19 -9.47 17.43
C LYS A 88 5.03 -10.09 16.65
N GLU A 89 3.93 -10.32 17.35
CA GLU A 89 2.70 -10.90 16.79
C GLU A 89 2.23 -10.19 15.51
N THR A 90 2.30 -8.86 15.45
CA THR A 90 1.94 -8.09 14.26
C THR A 90 2.74 -8.49 13.01
N ASN A 91 4.04 -8.82 13.17
CA ASN A 91 4.86 -9.33 12.06
C ASN A 91 4.44 -10.74 11.65
N MET A 92 4.08 -11.60 12.60
CA MET A 92 3.58 -12.95 12.30
C MET A 92 2.22 -12.90 11.59
N MET A 93 1.34 -11.99 11.99
CA MET A 93 0.08 -11.72 11.30
C MET A 93 0.32 -11.28 9.86
N PHE A 94 1.31 -10.41 9.63
CA PHE A 94 1.67 -9.97 8.29
C PHE A 94 2.19 -11.11 7.41
N ILE A 95 3.11 -11.93 7.93
CA ILE A 95 3.61 -13.13 7.24
C ILE A 95 2.43 -14.03 6.86
N GLY A 96 1.53 -14.32 7.81
CA GLY A 96 0.37 -15.15 7.56
C GLY A 96 -0.55 -14.59 6.47
N GLY A 97 -0.89 -13.29 6.55
CA GLY A 97 -1.71 -12.61 5.55
C GLY A 97 -1.08 -12.63 4.15
N LEU A 98 0.23 -12.38 4.04
CA LEU A 98 0.95 -12.43 2.77
C LEU A 98 1.01 -13.84 2.18
N VAL A 99 1.19 -14.88 2.99
CA VAL A 99 1.18 -16.27 2.49
C VAL A 99 -0.20 -16.64 1.94
N ILE A 100 -1.28 -16.24 2.63
CA ILE A 100 -2.65 -16.44 2.13
C ILE A 100 -2.86 -15.69 0.80
N ALA A 101 -2.40 -14.43 0.72
CA ALA A 101 -2.44 -13.64 -0.51
C ALA A 101 -1.65 -14.29 -1.66
N ILE A 102 -0.45 -14.80 -1.37
CA ILE A 102 0.38 -15.51 -2.35
C ILE A 102 -0.32 -16.78 -2.82
N ALA A 103 -1.04 -17.51 -1.97
CA ALA A 103 -1.82 -18.68 -2.38
C ALA A 103 -2.96 -18.30 -3.35
N VAL A 104 -3.70 -17.23 -3.06
CA VAL A 104 -4.74 -16.67 -3.96
C VAL A 104 -4.13 -16.22 -5.30
N GLN A 105 -2.90 -15.69 -5.26
CA GLN A 105 -2.18 -15.33 -6.47
C GLN A 105 -1.71 -16.56 -7.27
N HIS A 106 -1.19 -17.57 -6.57
CA HIS A 106 -0.60 -18.78 -7.15
C HIS A 106 -1.65 -19.64 -7.87
N CYS A 107 -2.87 -19.72 -7.35
CA CYS A 107 -3.96 -20.44 -8.01
C CYS A 107 -4.72 -19.61 -9.06
N HIS A 108 -4.32 -18.36 -9.32
CA HIS A 108 -4.99 -17.44 -10.25
C HIS A 108 -6.46 -17.09 -9.95
N LEU A 109 -6.96 -17.41 -8.74
CA LEU A 109 -8.34 -17.14 -8.33
C LEU A 109 -8.73 -15.66 -8.47
N HIS A 110 -7.83 -14.76 -8.09
CA HIS A 110 -8.02 -13.31 -8.22
C HIS A 110 -8.35 -12.87 -9.66
N ARG A 111 -7.75 -13.49 -10.68
CA ARG A 111 -7.97 -13.15 -12.10
C ARG A 111 -9.38 -13.56 -12.54
N ARG A 112 -9.87 -14.70 -12.05
CA ARG A 112 -11.23 -15.16 -12.30
C ARG A 112 -12.27 -14.22 -11.67
N VAL A 113 -12.04 -13.83 -10.42
CA VAL A 113 -12.89 -12.86 -9.71
C VAL A 113 -12.89 -11.51 -10.45
N ALA A 114 -11.71 -11.02 -10.82
CA ALA A 114 -11.55 -9.78 -11.58
C ALA A 114 -12.41 -9.74 -12.86
N LEU A 115 -12.27 -10.74 -13.72
CA LEU A 115 -12.98 -10.80 -15.00
C LEU A 115 -14.49 -10.95 -14.83
N HIS A 116 -14.95 -11.67 -13.81
CA HIS A 116 -16.39 -11.76 -13.49
C HIS A 116 -16.97 -10.42 -13.06
N VAL A 117 -16.27 -9.68 -12.19
CA VAL A 117 -16.72 -8.36 -11.74
C VAL A 117 -16.80 -7.39 -12.91
N ILE A 118 -15.79 -7.35 -13.78
CA ILE A 118 -15.79 -6.47 -14.95
C ILE A 118 -16.96 -6.83 -15.89
N LYS A 119 -17.24 -8.13 -16.09
CA LYS A 119 -18.40 -8.59 -16.87
C LYS A 119 -19.75 -8.15 -16.27
N MET A 120 -19.85 -8.04 -14.95
CA MET A 120 -21.08 -7.60 -14.26
C MET A 120 -21.31 -6.09 -14.32
N VAL A 121 -20.26 -5.28 -14.15
CA VAL A 121 -20.37 -3.80 -14.11
C VAL A 121 -20.71 -3.21 -15.49
N GLY A 122 -20.19 -3.83 -16.56
CA GLY A 122 -20.44 -3.41 -17.93
C GLY A 122 -19.19 -2.90 -18.66
N CYS A 123 -19.31 -2.70 -19.96
CA CYS A 123 -18.15 -2.54 -20.86
C CYS A 123 -18.07 -1.18 -21.54
N SER A 124 -18.92 -0.21 -21.17
CA SER A 124 -18.70 1.20 -21.58
C SER A 124 -17.47 1.77 -20.89
N PRO A 125 -16.74 2.75 -21.46
CA PRO A 125 -15.44 3.16 -20.91
C PRO A 125 -15.47 3.59 -19.44
N ARG A 126 -16.52 4.31 -19.03
CA ARG A 126 -16.70 4.73 -17.63
C ARG A 126 -17.01 3.54 -16.72
N LYS A 127 -17.87 2.61 -17.16
CA LYS A 127 -18.23 1.40 -16.41
C LYS A 127 -17.06 0.41 -16.32
N LEU A 128 -16.31 0.26 -17.41
CA LEU A 128 -15.10 -0.55 -17.47
C LEU A 128 -14.04 -0.03 -16.51
N ASN A 129 -13.81 1.29 -16.50
CA ASN A 129 -12.92 1.93 -15.54
C ASN A 129 -13.36 1.66 -14.10
N LEU A 130 -14.65 1.86 -13.80
CA LEU A 130 -15.22 1.56 -12.48
C LEU A 130 -15.04 0.09 -12.08
N GLY A 131 -15.26 -0.85 -13.02
CA GLY A 131 -15.07 -2.28 -12.79
C GLY A 131 -13.60 -2.62 -12.47
N LEU A 132 -12.65 -2.10 -13.25
CA LEU A 132 -11.22 -2.28 -13.03
C LEU A 132 -10.76 -1.69 -11.68
N VAL A 133 -11.22 -0.49 -11.36
CA VAL A 133 -10.96 0.17 -10.08
C VAL A 133 -11.50 -0.65 -8.91
N THR A 134 -12.76 -1.11 -8.99
CA THR A 134 -13.42 -1.85 -7.91
C THR A 134 -12.68 -3.15 -7.61
N VAL A 135 -12.28 -3.87 -8.66
CA VAL A 135 -11.48 -5.08 -8.53
C VAL A 135 -10.12 -4.79 -7.92
N THR A 136 -9.42 -3.75 -8.41
CA THR A 136 -8.07 -3.42 -7.94
C THR A 136 -8.10 -3.03 -6.46
N MET A 137 -9.05 -2.19 -6.07
CA MET A 137 -9.28 -1.80 -4.68
C MET A 137 -9.56 -3.03 -3.80
N PHE A 138 -10.47 -3.91 -4.22
CA PHE A 138 -10.80 -5.11 -3.45
C PHE A 138 -9.61 -6.06 -3.31
N VAL A 139 -8.85 -6.30 -4.38
CA VAL A 139 -7.64 -7.15 -4.33
C VAL A 139 -6.60 -6.54 -3.38
N SER A 140 -6.41 -5.23 -3.43
CA SER A 140 -5.40 -4.54 -2.62
C SER A 140 -5.74 -4.47 -1.13
N MET A 141 -6.98 -4.78 -0.73
CA MET A 141 -7.29 -4.99 0.69
C MET A 141 -6.53 -6.19 1.28
N TRP A 142 -6.20 -7.17 0.45
CA TRP A 142 -5.67 -8.47 0.91
C TRP A 142 -4.25 -8.75 0.43
N ILE A 143 -3.86 -8.17 -0.69
CA ILE A 143 -2.53 -8.31 -1.30
C ILE A 143 -1.85 -6.94 -1.26
N SER A 144 -0.51 -6.90 -1.23
CA SER A 144 0.23 -5.64 -1.25
C SER A 144 -0.11 -4.78 -2.48
N ASN A 145 -0.16 -3.46 -2.27
CA ASN A 145 -0.48 -2.48 -3.32
C ASN A 145 0.36 -2.67 -4.59
N THR A 146 1.66 -2.94 -4.44
CA THR A 146 2.58 -3.21 -5.55
C THR A 146 2.15 -4.42 -6.36
N ALA A 147 1.83 -5.53 -5.71
CA ALA A 147 1.43 -6.75 -6.39
C ALA A 147 0.05 -6.62 -7.03
N ALA A 148 -0.90 -5.95 -6.37
CA ALA A 148 -2.21 -5.65 -6.94
C ALA A 148 -2.09 -4.84 -8.25
N THR A 149 -1.27 -3.77 -8.24
CA THR A 149 -1.05 -2.96 -9.45
C THR A 149 -0.28 -3.72 -10.53
N ALA A 150 0.83 -4.39 -10.19
CA ALA A 150 1.61 -5.19 -11.15
C ALA A 150 0.77 -6.26 -11.87
N MET A 151 -0.25 -6.77 -11.20
CA MET A 151 -1.17 -7.77 -11.72
C MET A 151 -2.28 -7.17 -12.56
N MET A 152 -2.83 -6.02 -12.16
CA MET A 152 -3.95 -5.38 -12.87
C MET A 152 -3.50 -4.61 -14.10
N VAL A 153 -2.30 -4.04 -14.10
CA VAL A 153 -1.75 -3.24 -15.22
C VAL A 153 -1.69 -4.02 -16.54
N PRO A 154 -1.20 -5.28 -16.60
CA PRO A 154 -1.28 -6.08 -17.83
C PRO A 154 -2.72 -6.37 -18.29
N ILE A 155 -3.68 -6.50 -17.37
CA ILE A 155 -5.10 -6.71 -17.71
C ILE A 155 -5.68 -5.43 -18.32
N VAL A 156 -5.37 -4.27 -17.74
CA VAL A 156 -5.75 -2.96 -18.27
C VAL A 156 -5.17 -2.78 -19.67
N GLN A 157 -3.87 -3.02 -19.84
CA GLN A 157 -3.17 -2.89 -21.12
C GLN A 157 -3.76 -3.81 -22.19
N ALA A 158 -3.98 -5.09 -21.87
CA ALA A 158 -4.59 -6.04 -22.81
C ALA A 158 -6.02 -5.62 -23.20
N THR A 159 -6.78 -5.07 -22.25
CA THR A 159 -8.15 -4.61 -22.52
C THR A 159 -8.16 -3.37 -23.42
N LEU A 160 -7.25 -2.42 -23.20
CA LEU A 160 -7.14 -1.21 -24.02
C LEU A 160 -6.64 -1.49 -25.43
N LYS A 161 -5.64 -2.38 -25.57
CA LYS A 161 -5.10 -2.76 -26.88
C LYS A 161 -6.17 -3.42 -27.77
N GLU A 162 -6.97 -4.31 -27.19
CA GLU A 162 -8.03 -5.00 -27.93
C GLU A 162 -9.19 -4.05 -28.29
N LEU A 163 -9.43 -3.00 -27.49
CA LEU A 163 -10.36 -1.92 -27.86
C LEU A 163 -9.82 -1.12 -29.06
N GLU A 164 -8.53 -0.79 -29.06
CA GLU A 164 -7.86 -0.08 -30.16
C GLU A 164 -7.85 -0.88 -31.47
N GLU A 165 -7.54 -2.18 -31.42
CA GLU A 165 -7.58 -3.08 -32.59
C GLU A 165 -8.96 -3.17 -33.26
N GLN A 166 -10.02 -2.90 -32.49
CA GLN A 166 -11.40 -2.91 -32.96
C GLN A 166 -11.90 -1.50 -33.33
N GLY A 167 -10.99 -0.52 -33.37
CA GLY A 167 -11.27 0.87 -33.75
C GLY A 167 -11.97 1.69 -32.67
N ILE A 168 -11.93 1.25 -31.39
CA ILE A 168 -12.65 1.87 -30.29
C ILE A 168 -11.67 2.61 -29.36
N GLY A 169 -11.35 3.84 -29.75
CA GLY A 169 -10.42 4.71 -29.03
C GLY A 169 -8.95 4.34 -29.28
N GLU A 170 -8.09 5.34 -29.17
CA GLU A 170 -6.65 5.19 -29.37
C GLU A 170 -5.93 5.16 -28.02
N MET A 171 -4.95 4.28 -27.89
CA MET A 171 -4.17 4.18 -26.66
C MET A 171 -3.17 5.35 -26.55
N TYR A 172 -2.63 5.79 -27.68
CA TYR A 172 -1.66 6.88 -27.81
C TYR A 172 -2.19 7.98 -28.72
N GLU A 173 -1.78 9.23 -28.46
CA GLU A 173 -2.09 10.37 -29.31
C GLU A 173 -1.31 10.24 -30.63
N ASN A 174 -2.00 10.41 -31.76
CA ASN A 174 -1.39 10.42 -33.10
C ASN A 174 -0.88 11.84 -33.44
N PRO A 175 0.44 12.12 -33.41
CA PRO A 175 0.98 13.47 -33.64
C PRO A 175 0.66 13.99 -35.05
N PHE A 176 0.52 13.08 -36.02
CA PHE A 176 0.25 13.38 -37.42
C PHE A 176 -1.23 13.69 -37.72
N ALA A 177 -2.16 13.20 -36.89
CA ALA A 177 -3.59 13.48 -37.04
C ALA A 177 -3.94 14.90 -36.58
N ASP A 178 -3.29 15.37 -35.51
CA ASP A 178 -3.46 16.75 -35.01
C ASP A 178 -2.78 17.78 -35.93
N ALA A 179 -1.67 17.44 -36.57
CA ALA A 179 -1.02 18.28 -37.58
C ALA A 179 -1.87 18.44 -38.86
N ALA A 180 -2.56 17.38 -39.30
CA ALA A 180 -3.49 17.43 -40.42
C ALA A 180 -4.69 18.37 -40.13
N ASN A 181 -5.25 18.31 -38.91
CA ASN A 181 -6.33 19.21 -38.47
C ASN A 181 -5.87 20.67 -38.28
N GLN A 182 -4.59 20.93 -37.99
CA GLN A 182 -4.04 22.29 -37.96
C GLN A 182 -3.69 22.82 -39.36
N SER A 183 -3.36 21.94 -40.31
CA SER A 183 -3.03 22.32 -41.70
C SER A 183 -4.21 22.85 -42.51
N GLU A 184 -5.46 22.62 -42.09
CA GLU A 184 -6.63 23.28 -42.72
C GLU A 184 -6.72 24.79 -42.42
N LYS A 185 -5.93 25.32 -41.49
CA LYS A 185 -5.97 26.76 -41.11
C LYS A 185 -4.76 27.59 -41.57
N SER A 186 -3.79 27.02 -42.27
CA SER A 186 -2.72 27.80 -42.90
C SER A 186 -1.97 27.00 -43.97
N PRO A 187 -1.70 27.55 -45.17
CA PRO A 187 -0.92 26.85 -46.18
C PRO A 187 0.56 26.96 -45.82
N MET A 188 1.13 25.94 -45.16
CA MET A 188 2.58 25.83 -45.07
C MET A 188 3.07 24.42 -45.37
N LYS A 189 4.17 24.39 -46.15
CA LYS A 189 4.77 23.26 -46.84
C LYS A 189 4.95 22.02 -45.96
N ALA A 190 4.73 20.85 -46.58
CA ALA A 190 5.13 19.56 -46.05
C ALA A 190 6.62 19.59 -45.67
N PRO A 191 7.00 19.21 -44.44
CA PRO A 191 8.40 19.01 -44.10
C PRO A 191 8.88 17.71 -44.77
N ASP A 192 10.05 17.80 -45.38
CA ASP A 192 10.74 16.70 -46.04
C ASP A 192 10.94 15.53 -45.07
N ARG A 193 10.64 14.32 -45.57
CA ARG A 193 10.96 13.07 -44.90
C ARG A 193 12.47 12.88 -45.03
N GLU A 194 13.19 12.92 -43.91
CA GLU A 194 14.45 12.22 -43.63
C GLU A 194 15.16 12.88 -42.44
N GLU A 195 14.81 12.49 -41.21
CA GLU A 195 15.76 12.55 -40.08
C GLU A 195 15.65 11.25 -39.27
N GLU A 196 16.83 10.70 -39.00
CA GLU A 196 17.11 9.36 -38.50
C GLU A 196 16.77 9.22 -37.01
N GLY A 197 16.10 8.12 -36.64
CA GLY A 197 16.42 7.40 -35.39
C GLY A 197 15.93 7.90 -34.04
N GLU A 198 15.12 8.96 -33.92
CA GLU A 198 14.43 9.24 -32.64
C GLU A 198 13.14 8.43 -32.55
N GLU A 199 13.08 7.44 -31.64
CA GLU A 199 11.81 6.85 -31.21
C GLU A 199 10.92 7.98 -30.66
N ILE A 200 9.99 8.49 -31.48
CA ILE A 200 9.01 9.49 -31.04
C ILE A 200 8.27 8.89 -29.84
N GLU A 201 8.52 9.45 -28.66
CA GLU A 201 7.93 8.98 -27.41
C GLU A 201 6.40 9.13 -27.49
N LYS A 202 5.71 8.00 -27.69
CA LYS A 202 4.27 8.00 -27.90
C LYS A 202 3.56 8.47 -26.63
N ARG A 203 2.90 9.62 -26.71
CA ARG A 203 2.15 10.18 -25.57
C ARG A 203 0.83 9.43 -25.38
N PRO A 204 0.50 8.93 -24.18
CA PRO A 204 -0.76 8.24 -23.94
C PRO A 204 -1.95 9.21 -23.99
N THR A 205 -3.10 8.74 -24.48
CA THR A 205 -4.33 9.54 -24.44
C THR A 205 -4.81 9.73 -22.99
N LYS A 206 -5.63 10.77 -22.76
CA LYS A 206 -6.28 11.00 -21.45
C LYS A 206 -7.06 9.80 -20.93
N GLN A 207 -7.69 9.06 -21.83
CA GLN A 207 -8.42 7.84 -21.49
C GLN A 207 -7.46 6.78 -20.96
N THR A 208 -6.38 6.49 -21.68
CA THR A 208 -5.33 5.55 -21.27
C THR A 208 -4.76 5.92 -19.90
N MET A 209 -4.35 7.19 -19.72
CA MET A 209 -3.85 7.69 -18.44
C MET A 209 -4.85 7.47 -17.30
N CYS A 210 -6.15 7.71 -17.54
CA CYS A 210 -7.19 7.48 -16.55
C CYS A 210 -7.24 6.02 -16.09
N TYR A 211 -7.17 5.05 -17.00
CA TYR A 211 -7.21 3.63 -16.62
C TYR A 211 -6.00 3.19 -15.79
N PHE A 212 -4.78 3.57 -16.18
CA PHE A 212 -3.58 3.19 -15.43
C PHE A 212 -3.48 3.92 -14.08
N LEU A 213 -3.72 5.23 -14.05
CA LEU A 213 -3.69 6.00 -12.80
C LEU A 213 -4.80 5.56 -11.84
N SER A 214 -6.04 5.38 -12.32
CA SER A 214 -7.14 4.91 -11.47
C SER A 214 -6.86 3.53 -10.87
N THR A 215 -6.21 2.63 -11.62
CA THR A 215 -5.78 1.31 -11.13
C THR A 215 -4.76 1.46 -10.00
N ALA A 216 -3.71 2.27 -10.21
CA ALA A 216 -2.68 2.47 -9.21
C ALA A 216 -3.20 3.18 -7.95
N TYR A 217 -4.06 4.18 -8.11
CA TYR A 217 -4.72 4.85 -6.98
C TYR A 217 -5.69 3.91 -6.24
N ALA A 218 -6.43 3.07 -6.97
CA ALA A 218 -7.30 2.07 -6.37
C ALA A 218 -6.53 1.06 -5.53
N ALA A 219 -5.33 0.65 -5.94
CA ALA A 219 -4.47 -0.21 -5.13
C ALA A 219 -4.06 0.49 -3.83
N CYS A 220 -3.56 1.73 -3.90
CA CYS A 220 -3.17 2.48 -2.71
C CYS A 220 -4.33 2.75 -1.74
N ILE A 221 -5.50 3.16 -2.25
CA ILE A 221 -6.70 3.39 -1.43
C ILE A 221 -7.21 2.07 -0.85
N GLY A 222 -7.26 1.01 -1.67
CA GLY A 222 -7.70 -0.33 -1.26
C GLY A 222 -6.88 -0.91 -0.11
N GLY A 223 -5.57 -0.67 -0.10
CA GLY A 223 -4.66 -1.09 0.98
C GLY A 223 -5.01 -0.53 2.37
N ASN A 224 -5.84 0.51 2.45
CA ASN A 224 -6.28 1.08 3.73
C ASN A 224 -7.42 0.28 4.37
N GLY A 225 -8.18 -0.49 3.59
CA GLY A 225 -9.41 -1.16 4.06
C GLY A 225 -9.16 -2.22 5.15
N CYS A 226 -8.07 -2.98 5.05
CA CYS A 226 -7.71 -4.03 5.99
C CYS A 226 -6.32 -3.80 6.58
N LEU A 227 -6.07 -4.33 7.79
CA LEU A 227 -4.76 -4.21 8.45
C LEU A 227 -3.62 -4.79 7.61
N ILE A 228 -3.83 -5.89 6.88
CA ILE A 228 -2.79 -6.53 6.06
C ILE A 228 -2.57 -5.88 4.69
N GLY A 229 -3.45 -4.97 4.26
CA GLY A 229 -3.43 -4.40 2.91
C GLY A 229 -2.20 -3.53 2.66
N SER A 230 -1.76 -2.78 3.68
CA SER A 230 -0.57 -1.93 3.61
C SER A 230 0.37 -2.14 4.81
N GLY A 231 1.67 -2.06 4.54
CA GLY A 231 2.70 -2.09 5.59
C GLY A 231 2.55 -0.94 6.60
N THR A 232 2.02 0.21 6.18
CA THR A 232 1.78 1.36 7.07
C THR A 232 0.79 1.03 8.19
N ASN A 233 -0.29 0.30 7.87
CA ASN A 233 -1.30 -0.11 8.84
C ASN A 233 -0.70 -1.02 9.93
N LEU A 234 0.24 -1.88 9.53
CA LEU A 234 0.94 -2.80 10.42
C LEU A 234 2.01 -2.11 11.25
N THR A 235 2.74 -1.16 10.65
CA THR A 235 3.63 -0.26 11.38
C THR A 235 2.85 0.44 12.49
N PHE A 236 1.69 1.00 12.16
CA PHE A 236 0.82 1.63 13.14
C PHE A 236 0.40 0.68 14.24
N LYS A 237 -0.17 -0.49 13.91
CA LYS A 237 -0.59 -1.48 14.92
C LYS A 237 0.55 -1.81 15.87
N GLY A 238 1.73 -2.13 15.34
CA GLY A 238 2.85 -2.53 16.19
C GLY A 238 3.45 -1.39 17.00
N ILE A 239 3.58 -0.18 16.46
CA ILE A 239 4.05 0.98 17.24
C ILE A 239 3.04 1.34 18.33
N TYR A 240 1.75 1.42 17.98
CA TYR A 240 0.67 1.73 18.91
C TYR A 240 0.60 0.70 20.06
N GLU A 241 0.57 -0.59 19.74
CA GLU A 241 0.49 -1.64 20.78
C GLU A 241 1.79 -1.79 21.58
N SER A 242 2.94 -1.38 21.04
CA SER A 242 4.20 -1.34 21.81
C SER A 242 4.22 -0.15 22.77
N ARG A 243 3.70 1.00 22.34
CA ARG A 243 3.69 2.21 23.16
C ARG A 243 2.59 2.17 24.23
N PHE A 244 1.43 1.63 23.89
CA PHE A 244 0.22 1.59 24.71
C PHE A 244 -0.21 0.13 24.97
N GLU A 245 0.58 -0.57 25.79
CA GLU A 245 0.38 -2.00 26.07
C GLU A 245 -0.94 -2.31 26.79
N GLU A 246 -1.43 -1.38 27.61
CA GLU A 246 -2.72 -1.50 28.31
C GLU A 246 -3.93 -1.11 27.44
N SER A 247 -3.71 -0.65 26.22
CA SER A 247 -4.80 -0.30 25.32
C SER A 247 -5.64 -1.53 24.92
N PRO A 248 -6.89 -1.33 24.47
CA PRO A 248 -7.70 -2.40 23.86
C PRO A 248 -7.07 -3.05 22.62
N GLY A 249 -5.97 -2.50 22.09
CA GLY A 249 -5.30 -2.96 20.89
C GLY A 249 -6.01 -2.58 19.59
N VAL A 250 -5.40 -2.93 18.46
CA VAL A 250 -5.95 -2.68 17.13
C VAL A 250 -6.45 -3.99 16.55
N GLU A 251 -7.70 -4.32 16.86
CA GLU A 251 -8.34 -5.54 16.35
C GLU A 251 -8.71 -5.43 14.88
N PHE A 252 -8.56 -6.54 14.15
CA PHE A 252 -8.85 -6.61 12.72
C PHE A 252 -10.28 -6.18 12.36
N ALA A 253 -11.28 -6.67 13.11
CA ALA A 253 -12.68 -6.32 12.87
C ALA A 253 -12.96 -4.83 13.07
N ARG A 254 -12.50 -4.24 14.18
CA ARG A 254 -12.65 -2.82 14.49
C ARG A 254 -12.00 -1.94 13.42
N TRP A 255 -10.80 -2.32 12.95
CA TRP A 255 -10.13 -1.63 11.85
C TRP A 255 -11.00 -1.61 10.59
N MET A 256 -11.55 -2.75 10.19
CA MET A 256 -12.37 -2.85 8.98
C MET A 256 -13.67 -2.04 9.07
N PHE A 257 -14.36 -2.07 10.22
CA PHE A 257 -15.60 -1.32 10.42
C PHE A 257 -15.43 0.18 10.22
N LEU A 258 -14.25 0.72 10.54
CA LEU A 258 -13.91 2.10 10.26
C LEU A 258 -13.42 2.33 8.83
N ASN A 259 -12.41 1.56 8.43
CA ASN A 259 -11.61 1.89 7.26
C ASN A 259 -12.25 1.44 5.96
N VAL A 260 -13.09 0.40 5.95
CA VAL A 260 -13.80 -0.01 4.74
C VAL A 260 -14.79 1.08 4.27
N PRO A 261 -15.67 1.64 5.13
CA PRO A 261 -16.50 2.79 4.73
C PRO A 261 -15.69 3.99 4.25
N LEU A 262 -14.62 4.35 4.97
CA LEU A 262 -13.75 5.47 4.61
C LEU A 262 -13.10 5.25 3.23
N MET A 263 -12.56 4.05 3.00
CA MET A 263 -11.96 3.61 1.74
C MET A 263 -12.97 3.68 0.59
N LEU A 264 -14.20 3.17 0.78
CA LEU A 264 -15.23 3.19 -0.25
C LEU A 264 -15.61 4.62 -0.65
N ILE A 265 -15.83 5.51 0.33
CA ILE A 265 -16.16 6.91 0.06
C ILE A 265 -14.98 7.60 -0.64
N MET A 266 -13.77 7.41 -0.14
CA MET A 266 -12.55 7.96 -0.75
C MET A 266 -12.39 7.50 -2.20
N MET A 267 -12.58 6.20 -2.48
CA MET A 267 -12.50 5.65 -3.83
C MET A 267 -13.60 6.22 -4.74
N CYS A 268 -14.84 6.32 -4.27
CA CYS A 268 -15.94 6.90 -5.04
C CYS A 268 -15.63 8.36 -5.46
N LEU A 269 -15.13 9.16 -4.52
CA LEU A 269 -14.74 10.55 -4.78
C LEU A 269 -13.53 10.62 -5.72
N THR A 270 -12.54 9.74 -5.56
CA THR A 270 -11.40 9.63 -6.48
C THR A 270 -11.83 9.26 -7.90
N VAL A 271 -12.74 8.29 -8.06
CA VAL A 271 -13.29 7.95 -9.39
C VAL A 271 -14.03 9.15 -9.97
N ALA A 272 -14.88 9.83 -9.20
CA ALA A 272 -15.58 11.03 -9.67
C ALA A 272 -14.59 12.13 -10.13
N TRP A 273 -13.52 12.36 -9.37
CA TRP A 273 -12.45 13.28 -9.73
C TRP A 273 -11.74 12.90 -11.04
N LEU A 274 -11.30 11.65 -11.17
CA LEU A 274 -10.59 11.19 -12.39
C LEU A 274 -11.50 11.19 -13.61
N GLN A 275 -12.76 10.81 -13.44
CA GLN A 275 -13.78 10.85 -14.49
C GLN A 275 -14.10 12.30 -14.91
N PHE A 276 -14.13 13.23 -13.96
CA PHE A 276 -14.24 14.65 -14.25
C PHE A 276 -13.02 15.16 -15.03
N TRP A 277 -11.81 14.85 -14.54
CA TRP A 277 -10.55 15.34 -15.07
C TRP A 277 -10.24 14.82 -16.48
N PHE A 278 -10.27 13.50 -16.66
CA PHE A 278 -9.87 12.82 -17.89
C PHE A 278 -11.02 12.49 -18.84
N MET A 279 -12.23 12.23 -18.31
CA MET A 279 -13.35 11.69 -19.08
C MET A 279 -14.53 12.67 -19.26
N GLY A 280 -14.35 13.93 -18.88
CA GLY A 280 -15.36 14.98 -19.06
C GLY A 280 -16.68 14.71 -18.32
N LEU A 281 -16.66 13.97 -17.21
CA LEU A 281 -17.83 13.86 -16.33
C LEU A 281 -18.26 15.27 -15.91
N PHE A 282 -19.56 15.57 -15.96
CA PHE A 282 -20.12 16.93 -15.77
C PHE A 282 -19.68 18.00 -16.79
N ARG A 283 -19.00 17.62 -17.88
CA ARG A 283 -18.62 18.52 -18.99
C ARG A 283 -19.05 17.92 -20.34
N PRO A 284 -20.36 17.76 -20.62
CA PRO A 284 -20.85 17.01 -21.78
C PRO A 284 -20.48 17.62 -23.14
N GLN A 285 -20.14 18.92 -23.18
CA GLN A 285 -19.71 19.62 -24.40
C GLN A 285 -18.19 19.53 -24.65
N SER A 286 -17.40 18.97 -23.72
CA SER A 286 -15.95 18.87 -23.91
C SER A 286 -15.57 17.82 -24.97
N GLU A 287 -14.45 18.05 -25.64
CA GLU A 287 -13.88 17.09 -26.60
C GLU A 287 -13.64 15.71 -25.95
N ASP A 288 -13.20 15.70 -24.68
CA ASP A 288 -13.00 14.47 -23.91
C ASP A 288 -14.31 13.67 -23.73
N ALA A 289 -15.43 14.34 -23.47
CA ALA A 289 -16.74 13.68 -23.31
C ALA A 289 -17.29 13.15 -24.64
N LYS A 290 -16.98 13.81 -25.76
CA LYS A 290 -17.37 13.35 -27.11
C LYS A 290 -16.57 12.11 -27.52
N LYS A 291 -15.25 12.09 -27.27
CA LYS A 291 -14.36 10.95 -27.58
C LYS A 291 -14.74 9.65 -26.85
N ILE A 292 -15.42 9.76 -25.71
CA ILE A 292 -15.79 8.61 -24.84
C ILE A 292 -17.16 8.02 -25.17
N LYS A 293 -17.97 8.65 -26.03
CA LYS A 293 -19.24 8.07 -26.49
C LYS A 293 -18.98 6.90 -27.43
N VAL A 294 -18.66 5.76 -26.83
CA VAL A 294 -18.56 4.48 -27.52
C VAL A 294 -19.98 4.04 -27.87
N GLY A 295 -20.23 3.78 -29.15
CA GLY A 295 -21.49 3.20 -29.61
C GLY A 295 -21.71 1.79 -29.04
N VAL A 296 -22.94 1.26 -29.16
CA VAL A 296 -23.31 -0.09 -28.66
C VAL A 296 -22.34 -1.18 -29.12
N GLN A 297 -21.72 -1.01 -30.29
CA GLN A 297 -20.72 -1.92 -30.84
C GLN A 297 -19.49 -2.09 -29.94
N GLY A 298 -18.95 -1.01 -29.36
CA GLY A 298 -17.73 -1.13 -28.56
C GLY A 298 -17.95 -1.75 -27.17
N GLU A 299 -19.15 -1.60 -26.62
CA GLU A 299 -19.54 -2.32 -25.40
C GLU A 299 -19.64 -3.84 -25.66
N GLN A 300 -20.17 -4.25 -26.82
CA GLN A 300 -20.23 -5.65 -27.22
C GLN A 300 -18.84 -6.24 -27.44
N VAL A 301 -17.93 -5.48 -28.06
CA VAL A 301 -16.53 -5.88 -28.25
C VAL A 301 -15.84 -6.13 -26.93
N ALA A 302 -15.80 -5.14 -26.02
CA ALA A 302 -15.15 -5.34 -24.71
C ALA A 302 -15.76 -6.52 -23.92
N LYS A 303 -17.07 -6.73 -24.02
CA LYS A 303 -17.73 -7.89 -23.40
C LYS A 303 -17.28 -9.21 -24.01
N LYS A 304 -17.07 -9.27 -25.34
CA LYS A 304 -16.56 -10.45 -26.05
C LYS A 304 -15.13 -10.77 -25.64
N VAL A 305 -14.29 -9.75 -25.45
CA VAL A 305 -12.89 -9.89 -24.99
C VAL A 305 -12.82 -10.48 -23.59
N ILE A 306 -13.58 -9.91 -22.65
CA ILE A 306 -13.65 -10.43 -21.27
C ILE A 306 -14.20 -11.85 -21.25
N SER A 307 -15.23 -12.13 -22.06
CA SER A 307 -15.81 -13.48 -22.15
C SER A 307 -14.80 -14.49 -22.71
N ARG A 308 -14.08 -14.13 -23.78
CA ARG A 308 -12.98 -14.94 -24.33
C ARG A 308 -11.90 -15.23 -23.29
N LYS A 309 -11.49 -14.22 -22.51
CA LYS A 309 -10.53 -14.41 -21.40
C LYS A 309 -11.06 -15.31 -20.29
N LEU A 310 -12.36 -15.27 -20.01
CA LEU A 310 -13.01 -16.20 -19.08
C LEU A 310 -13.01 -17.64 -19.62
N ASP A 311 -13.31 -17.80 -20.90
CA ASP A 311 -13.34 -19.10 -21.57
C ASP A 311 -11.93 -19.71 -21.66
N GLU A 312 -10.90 -18.91 -21.94
CA GLU A 312 -9.47 -19.31 -21.93
C GLU A 312 -9.02 -19.90 -20.59
N MET A 313 -9.62 -19.49 -19.46
CA MET A 313 -9.27 -20.02 -18.13
C MET A 313 -9.98 -21.34 -17.79
N GLY A 314 -10.97 -21.76 -18.58
CA GLY A 314 -11.74 -22.98 -18.32
C GLY A 314 -12.54 -22.98 -17.00
N PRO A 315 -13.10 -24.13 -16.59
CA PRO A 315 -13.87 -24.25 -15.36
C PRO A 315 -13.00 -24.09 -14.11
N MET A 316 -13.63 -23.69 -12.99
CA MET A 316 -12.94 -23.45 -11.73
C MET A 316 -12.32 -24.73 -11.18
N SER A 317 -10.99 -24.73 -11.00
CA SER A 317 -10.24 -25.90 -10.54
C SER A 317 -10.47 -26.19 -9.05
N PHE A 318 -10.15 -27.41 -8.59
CA PHE A 318 -10.18 -27.74 -7.17
C PHE A 318 -9.24 -26.82 -6.36
N HIS A 319 -8.05 -26.55 -6.90
CA HIS A 319 -7.06 -25.66 -6.29
C HIS A 319 -7.67 -24.26 -6.05
N GLU A 320 -8.32 -23.67 -7.06
CA GLU A 320 -8.99 -22.37 -6.93
C GLU A 320 -10.10 -22.39 -5.87
N LYS A 321 -10.92 -23.45 -5.84
CA LYS A 321 -12.02 -23.60 -4.86
C LYS A 321 -11.51 -23.76 -3.43
N ALA A 322 -10.50 -24.60 -3.23
CA ALA A 322 -9.92 -24.86 -1.92
C ALA A 322 -9.25 -23.60 -1.34
N VAL A 323 -8.47 -22.88 -2.14
CA VAL A 323 -7.87 -21.61 -1.72
C VAL A 323 -8.95 -20.55 -1.46
N GLY A 324 -9.99 -20.48 -2.30
CA GLY A 324 -11.12 -19.57 -2.07
C GLY A 324 -11.86 -19.85 -0.76
N LEU A 325 -12.10 -21.12 -0.44
CA LEU A 325 -12.71 -21.53 0.83
C LEU A 325 -11.82 -21.16 2.04
N LEU A 326 -10.51 -21.43 1.94
CA LEU A 326 -9.55 -21.08 3.00
C LEU A 326 -9.41 -19.57 3.19
N PHE A 327 -9.50 -18.80 2.11
CA PHE A 327 -9.52 -17.34 2.18
C PHE A 327 -10.77 -16.83 2.89
N ILE A 328 -11.95 -17.35 2.56
CA ILE A 328 -13.20 -17.02 3.28
C ILE A 328 -13.07 -17.43 4.75
N LEU A 329 -12.50 -18.61 5.03
CA LEU A 329 -12.23 -19.08 6.39
C LEU A 329 -11.31 -18.10 7.15
N SER A 330 -10.24 -17.59 6.54
CA SER A 330 -9.37 -16.60 7.20
C SER A 330 -10.11 -15.33 7.58
N VAL A 331 -10.97 -14.82 6.70
CA VAL A 331 -11.78 -13.62 6.97
C VAL A 331 -12.74 -13.87 8.14
N MET A 332 -13.39 -15.04 8.15
CA MET A 332 -14.29 -15.42 9.25
C MET A 332 -13.53 -15.60 10.57
N LEU A 333 -12.35 -16.22 10.56
CA LEU A 333 -11.53 -16.37 11.76
C LEU A 333 -11.08 -15.02 12.32
N TRP A 334 -10.70 -14.05 11.48
CA TRP A 334 -10.37 -12.71 11.98
C TRP A 334 -11.59 -11.99 12.54
N PHE A 335 -12.71 -12.00 11.81
CA PHE A 335 -13.90 -11.26 12.18
C PHE A 335 -14.52 -11.77 13.49
N PHE A 336 -14.61 -13.11 13.65
CA PHE A 336 -15.19 -13.74 14.83
C PHE A 336 -14.19 -14.02 15.96
N ARG A 337 -12.93 -13.56 15.86
CA ARG A 337 -11.93 -13.73 16.92
C ARG A 337 -12.36 -13.05 18.21
N LYS A 338 -12.73 -11.77 18.10
CA LYS A 338 -13.24 -10.95 19.20
C LYS A 338 -14.16 -9.86 18.63
N PRO A 339 -15.36 -10.23 18.16
CA PRO A 339 -16.25 -9.34 17.43
C PRO A 339 -16.91 -8.25 18.31
N GLN A 340 -16.67 -8.23 19.62
CA GLN A 340 -17.19 -7.27 20.63
C GLN A 340 -18.69 -7.36 20.92
N PHE A 341 -19.52 -7.79 19.96
CA PHE A 341 -20.97 -7.97 20.15
C PHE A 341 -21.36 -9.39 20.58
N ILE A 342 -20.48 -10.38 20.38
CA ILE A 342 -20.60 -11.74 20.91
C ILE A 342 -19.25 -12.20 21.46
N VAL A 343 -19.27 -13.23 22.31
CA VAL A 343 -18.06 -13.93 22.75
C VAL A 343 -17.37 -14.51 21.53
N GLY A 344 -16.12 -14.12 21.32
CA GLY A 344 -15.33 -14.57 20.18
C GLY A 344 -14.80 -15.99 20.34
N TRP A 345 -14.46 -16.65 19.24
CA TRP A 345 -13.96 -18.03 19.31
C TRP A 345 -12.67 -18.16 20.13
N ALA A 346 -11.85 -17.12 20.20
CA ALA A 346 -10.62 -17.12 20.98
C ALA A 346 -10.89 -17.30 22.49
N GLU A 347 -11.90 -16.58 23.00
CA GLU A 347 -12.28 -16.61 24.42
C GLU A 347 -13.02 -17.91 24.79
N LEU A 348 -13.67 -18.57 23.82
CA LEU A 348 -14.32 -19.87 24.01
C LEU A 348 -13.32 -21.02 24.16
N ILE A 349 -12.14 -20.93 23.53
CA ILE A 349 -11.15 -22.02 23.49
C ILE A 349 -10.16 -21.92 24.65
N THR A 350 -9.71 -20.71 25.00
CA THR A 350 -8.65 -20.53 26.00
C THR A 350 -8.76 -19.22 26.75
N GLN A 351 -8.20 -19.20 27.96
CA GLN A 351 -8.02 -17.98 28.76
C GLN A 351 -6.75 -17.21 28.37
N HIS A 352 -5.86 -17.80 27.56
CA HIS A 352 -4.68 -17.11 27.09
C HIS A 352 -5.01 -16.06 26.02
N LYS A 353 -4.22 -14.99 25.94
CA LYS A 353 -4.41 -13.92 24.96
C LYS A 353 -4.09 -14.41 23.54
N VAL A 354 -5.12 -14.77 22.78
CA VAL A 354 -5.01 -15.13 21.36
C VAL A 354 -5.23 -13.90 20.47
N LYS A 355 -4.23 -13.57 19.66
CA LYS A 355 -4.26 -12.43 18.72
C LYS A 355 -4.51 -12.88 17.26
N ASP A 356 -4.55 -11.92 16.33
CA ASP A 356 -4.93 -12.11 14.93
C ASP A 356 -3.95 -12.99 14.12
N ALA A 357 -2.68 -13.04 14.53
CA ALA A 357 -1.66 -13.87 13.88
C ALA A 357 -2.01 -15.36 13.96
N THR A 358 -2.58 -15.82 15.08
CA THR A 358 -2.99 -17.22 15.26
C THR A 358 -4.01 -17.63 14.20
N ALA A 359 -5.01 -16.78 13.94
CA ALA A 359 -6.00 -17.01 12.89
C ALA A 359 -5.36 -17.16 11.51
N ALA A 360 -4.41 -16.28 11.17
CA ALA A 360 -3.70 -16.32 9.90
C ALA A 360 -2.84 -17.60 9.77
N LEU A 361 -2.09 -17.95 10.82
CA LEU A 361 -1.19 -19.11 10.82
C LEU A 361 -1.92 -20.45 10.76
N ILE A 362 -3.12 -20.57 11.35
CA ILE A 362 -3.97 -21.76 11.17
C ILE A 362 -4.25 -21.99 9.68
N VAL A 363 -4.63 -20.94 8.95
CA VAL A 363 -4.91 -21.04 7.51
C VAL A 363 -3.65 -21.31 6.71
N VAL A 364 -2.51 -20.72 7.08
CA VAL A 364 -1.21 -21.06 6.47
C VAL A 364 -0.89 -22.54 6.62
N LEU A 365 -1.03 -23.09 7.83
CA LEU A 365 -0.79 -24.53 8.05
C LEU A 365 -1.71 -25.39 7.16
N LEU A 366 -2.99 -25.03 7.05
CA LEU A 366 -3.93 -25.73 6.16
C LEU A 366 -3.53 -25.64 4.68
N LEU A 367 -3.00 -24.50 4.22
CA LEU A 367 -2.50 -24.33 2.84
C LEU A 367 -1.33 -25.26 2.52
N PHE A 368 -0.49 -25.60 3.51
CA PHE A 368 0.63 -26.54 3.37
C PHE A 368 0.23 -28.01 3.53
N VAL A 369 -0.94 -28.28 4.13
CA VAL A 369 -1.44 -29.64 4.37
C VAL A 369 -2.38 -30.12 3.26
N ILE A 370 -3.26 -29.25 2.75
CA ILE A 370 -4.29 -29.63 1.77
C ILE A 370 -3.64 -29.81 0.38
N PRO A 371 -3.88 -30.93 -0.32
CA PRO A 371 -3.36 -31.15 -1.67
C PRO A 371 -4.08 -30.29 -2.71
N SER A 372 -3.35 -29.82 -3.73
CA SER A 372 -3.87 -28.98 -4.83
C SER A 372 -4.73 -29.74 -5.84
N LYS A 373 -4.56 -31.05 -5.93
CA LYS A 373 -5.41 -31.95 -6.71
C LYS A 373 -5.95 -33.06 -5.80
N PRO A 374 -7.26 -33.36 -5.83
CA PRO A 374 -7.87 -34.36 -4.97
C PRO A 374 -7.66 -35.78 -5.51
N ASP A 375 -6.47 -36.09 -6.03
CA ASP A 375 -6.17 -37.37 -6.69
C ASP A 375 -6.24 -38.55 -5.70
N PHE A 376 -6.14 -38.27 -4.39
CA PHE A 376 -6.32 -39.25 -3.31
C PHE A 376 -7.70 -39.91 -3.31
N ILE A 377 -8.74 -39.25 -3.86
CA ILE A 377 -10.09 -39.82 -3.98
C ILE A 377 -10.09 -41.02 -4.96
N HIS A 378 -9.14 -41.06 -5.91
CA HIS A 378 -9.05 -42.09 -6.94
C HIS A 378 -8.10 -43.25 -6.58
N ILE A 379 -7.62 -43.34 -5.33
CA ILE A 379 -6.73 -44.42 -4.87
C ILE A 379 -7.35 -45.81 -5.12
N PHE A 380 -8.65 -45.96 -4.85
CA PHE A 380 -9.36 -47.23 -5.02
C PHE A 380 -10.10 -47.34 -6.37
N ASN A 381 -9.77 -46.53 -7.37
CA ASN A 381 -10.43 -46.58 -8.67
C ASN A 381 -10.16 -47.94 -9.36
N ARG A 382 -11.16 -48.51 -10.05
CA ARG A 382 -11.02 -49.78 -10.79
C ARG A 382 -10.07 -49.64 -11.97
N ASP A 383 -10.01 -48.46 -12.57
CA ASP A 383 -9.13 -48.11 -13.68
C ASP A 383 -7.73 -47.73 -13.14
N GLU A 384 -6.74 -48.58 -13.38
CA GLU A 384 -5.36 -48.41 -12.90
C GLU A 384 -4.71 -47.13 -13.44
N SER A 385 -5.11 -46.69 -14.65
CA SER A 385 -4.59 -45.47 -15.27
C SER A 385 -4.98 -44.19 -14.51
N LYS A 386 -6.09 -44.22 -13.75
CA LYS A 386 -6.63 -43.09 -12.98
C LYS A 386 -6.16 -43.06 -11.53
N ARG A 387 -5.43 -44.08 -11.09
CA ARG A 387 -4.87 -44.11 -9.73
C ARG A 387 -3.69 -43.12 -9.62
N PRO A 388 -3.56 -42.40 -8.50
CA PRO A 388 -2.45 -41.48 -8.30
C PRO A 388 -1.13 -42.26 -8.30
N LYS A 389 -0.18 -41.83 -9.14
CA LYS A 389 1.19 -42.38 -9.20
C LYS A 389 2.19 -41.54 -8.40
N VAL A 390 1.86 -40.28 -8.14
CA VAL A 390 2.70 -39.30 -7.44
C VAL A 390 1.82 -38.53 -6.46
N ALA A 391 2.37 -38.16 -5.31
CA ALA A 391 1.69 -37.31 -4.35
C ALA A 391 1.38 -35.94 -4.97
N SER A 392 0.14 -35.46 -4.78
CA SER A 392 -0.25 -34.12 -5.21
C SER A 392 0.48 -33.08 -4.36
N PRO A 393 1.05 -32.02 -4.96
CA PRO A 393 1.65 -30.94 -4.18
C PRO A 393 0.56 -30.23 -3.37
N ALA A 394 0.93 -29.69 -2.21
CA ALA A 394 0.05 -28.85 -1.40
C ALA A 394 -0.43 -27.60 -2.18
N LEU A 395 -1.45 -26.90 -1.66
CA LEU A 395 -1.96 -25.66 -2.28
C LEU A 395 -0.86 -24.60 -2.44
N ILE A 396 0.11 -24.58 -1.52
CA ILE A 396 1.32 -23.76 -1.64
C ILE A 396 2.56 -24.54 -1.20
N THR A 397 3.72 -24.20 -1.77
CA THR A 397 5.02 -24.76 -1.38
C THR A 397 5.91 -23.68 -0.78
N TRP A 398 6.90 -24.08 0.02
CA TRP A 398 7.81 -23.13 0.66
C TRP A 398 8.62 -22.34 -0.38
N THR A 399 8.98 -22.98 -1.50
CA THR A 399 9.66 -22.31 -2.61
C THR A 399 8.86 -21.12 -3.14
N VAL A 400 7.55 -21.28 -3.31
CA VAL A 400 6.67 -20.19 -3.77
C VAL A 400 6.61 -19.06 -2.73
N VAL A 401 6.49 -19.41 -1.44
CA VAL A 401 6.50 -18.42 -0.35
C VAL A 401 7.82 -17.67 -0.30
N HIS A 402 8.95 -18.39 -0.28
CA HIS A 402 10.29 -17.81 -0.19
C HIS A 402 10.57 -16.81 -1.31
N GLN A 403 10.19 -17.13 -2.54
CA GLN A 403 10.41 -16.27 -3.71
C GLN A 403 9.51 -15.04 -3.77
N LYS A 404 8.26 -15.17 -3.32
CA LYS A 404 7.26 -14.10 -3.47
C LYS A 404 7.08 -13.23 -2.23
N LEU A 405 7.48 -13.72 -1.07
CA LEU A 405 7.30 -13.00 0.18
C LEU A 405 8.32 -11.85 0.29
N PRO A 406 7.88 -10.60 0.53
CA PRO A 406 8.77 -9.44 0.66
C PRO A 406 9.45 -9.42 2.05
N TRP A 407 10.47 -10.27 2.26
CA TRP A 407 11.20 -10.38 3.52
C TRP A 407 11.70 -9.05 4.07
N GLY A 408 12.11 -8.14 3.18
CA GLY A 408 12.58 -6.81 3.55
C GLY A 408 11.55 -5.99 4.34
N LEU A 409 10.25 -6.16 4.07
CA LEU A 409 9.20 -5.45 4.80
C LEU A 409 9.07 -5.96 6.25
N ILE A 410 9.36 -7.24 6.51
CA ILE A 410 9.32 -7.80 7.87
C ILE A 410 10.39 -7.13 8.74
N PHE A 411 11.62 -6.99 8.22
CA PHE A 411 12.69 -6.28 8.92
C PHE A 411 12.36 -4.80 9.11
N LEU A 412 11.72 -4.17 8.10
CA LEU A 412 11.30 -2.77 8.17
C LEU A 412 10.29 -2.49 9.29
N LEU A 413 9.30 -3.37 9.45
CA LEU A 413 8.36 -3.32 10.57
C LEU A 413 9.06 -3.55 11.91
N GLY A 414 9.91 -4.58 11.99
CA GLY A 414 10.65 -4.93 13.21
C GLY A 414 11.57 -3.80 13.69
N GLY A 415 12.26 -3.12 12.77
CA GLY A 415 13.08 -1.95 13.08
C GLY A 415 12.27 -0.81 13.69
N GLY A 416 11.08 -0.52 13.16
CA GLY A 416 10.16 0.47 13.74
C GLY A 416 9.68 0.09 15.14
N PHE A 417 9.37 -1.19 15.38
CA PHE A 417 8.97 -1.69 16.69
C PHE A 417 10.12 -1.63 17.70
N ALA A 418 11.35 -1.91 17.26
CA ALA A 418 12.54 -1.77 18.08
C ALA A 418 12.77 -0.30 18.48
N LEU A 419 12.59 0.65 17.56
CA LEU A 419 12.66 2.07 17.88
C LEU A 419 11.61 2.46 18.91
N ALA A 420 10.35 2.05 18.74
CA ALA A 420 9.28 2.38 19.69
C ALA A 420 9.54 1.82 21.10
N GLU A 421 10.02 0.58 21.19
CA GLU A 421 10.39 -0.07 22.46
C GLU A 421 11.56 0.66 23.13
N ALA A 422 12.60 1.00 22.36
CA ALA A 422 13.76 1.71 22.86
C ALA A 422 13.43 3.14 23.33
N SER A 423 12.53 3.84 22.63
CA SER A 423 12.07 5.17 23.02
C SER A 423 11.43 5.17 24.41
N LYS A 424 10.59 4.16 24.67
CA LYS A 424 9.95 3.95 25.97
C LYS A 424 10.98 3.58 27.04
N ALA A 425 11.79 2.56 26.79
CA ALA A 425 12.75 2.04 27.76
C ALA A 425 13.85 3.06 28.15
N SER A 426 14.25 3.93 27.21
CA SER A 426 15.29 4.93 27.43
C SER A 426 14.80 6.24 28.06
N GLY A 427 13.47 6.45 28.16
CA GLY A 427 12.89 7.73 28.55
C GLY A 427 12.95 8.82 27.46
N MET A 428 13.38 8.48 26.23
CA MET A 428 13.41 9.42 25.10
C MET A 428 12.00 9.91 24.73
N SER A 429 10.99 9.07 24.90
CA SER A 429 9.58 9.44 24.79
C SER A 429 9.22 10.68 25.63
N GLN A 430 9.69 10.73 26.89
CA GLN A 430 9.44 11.88 27.77
C GLN A 430 10.19 13.13 27.30
N LEU A 431 11.43 12.96 26.83
CA LEU A 431 12.23 14.07 26.29
C LEU A 431 11.51 14.74 25.11
N ILE A 432 10.97 13.94 24.18
CA ILE A 432 10.17 14.47 23.06
C ILE A 432 8.92 15.18 23.60
N ALA A 433 8.22 14.58 24.54
CA ALA A 433 7.01 15.13 25.14
C ALA A 433 7.24 16.55 25.73
N ASP A 434 8.32 16.74 26.49
CA ASP A 434 8.64 18.01 27.15
C ASP A 434 8.89 19.15 26.14
N HIS A 435 9.34 18.84 24.93
CA HIS A 435 9.58 19.83 23.87
C HIS A 435 8.34 20.13 23.02
N LEU A 436 7.22 19.39 23.21
CA LEU A 436 6.00 19.53 22.41
C LEU A 436 4.90 20.36 23.09
N HIS A 437 5.14 20.93 24.27
CA HIS A 437 4.13 21.72 25.01
C HIS A 437 3.51 22.87 24.20
N GLY A 438 4.26 23.50 23.28
CA GLY A 438 3.73 24.57 22.43
C GLY A 438 2.60 24.12 21.50
N VAL A 439 2.59 22.85 21.09
CA VAL A 439 1.58 22.27 20.19
C VAL A 439 0.30 21.90 20.95
N ALA A 440 0.39 21.64 22.26
CA ALA A 440 -0.76 21.30 23.11
C ALA A 440 -1.79 22.44 23.24
N MET A 441 -1.43 23.67 22.86
CA MET A 441 -2.36 24.81 22.83
C MET A 441 -3.29 24.82 21.61
N LEU A 442 -2.98 24.06 20.56
CA LEU A 442 -3.79 24.04 19.35
C LEU A 442 -5.04 23.17 19.53
N PRO A 443 -6.18 23.55 18.93
CA PRO A 443 -7.37 22.69 18.89
C PRO A 443 -7.03 21.33 18.26
N ARG A 444 -7.58 20.24 18.83
CA ARG A 444 -7.30 18.85 18.42
C ARG A 444 -7.38 18.60 16.92
N PHE A 445 -8.32 19.26 16.23
CA PHE A 445 -8.47 19.17 14.77
C PHE A 445 -7.23 19.65 14.02
N TRP A 446 -6.67 20.79 14.39
CA TRP A 446 -5.50 21.35 13.72
C TRP A 446 -4.24 20.52 13.96
N VAL A 447 -4.10 19.98 15.17
CA VAL A 447 -3.03 19.04 15.48
C VAL A 447 -3.09 17.81 14.57
N MET A 448 -4.29 17.21 14.42
CA MET A 448 -4.50 16.09 13.49
C MET A 448 -4.21 16.50 12.03
N ALA A 449 -4.78 17.62 11.57
CA ALA A 449 -4.67 18.05 10.17
C ALA A 449 -3.22 18.33 9.77
N ILE A 450 -2.48 19.09 10.58
CA ILE A 450 -1.06 19.40 10.34
C ILE A 450 -0.22 18.12 10.33
N SER A 451 -0.45 17.22 11.28
CA SER A 451 0.27 15.94 11.35
C SER A 451 0.04 15.08 10.11
N CYS A 452 -1.21 14.94 9.67
CA CYS A 452 -1.57 14.22 8.45
C CYS A 452 -0.97 14.85 7.19
N MET A 453 -1.03 16.18 7.07
CA MET A 453 -0.46 16.89 5.93
C MET A 453 1.06 16.72 5.87
N PHE A 454 1.73 16.80 7.02
CA PHE A 454 3.17 16.57 7.12
C PHE A 454 3.55 15.14 6.70
N ALA A 455 2.85 14.13 7.24
CA ALA A 455 3.04 12.73 6.86
C ALA A 455 2.81 12.50 5.35
N THR A 456 1.73 13.07 4.82
CA THR A 456 1.34 12.97 3.40
C THR A 456 2.36 13.64 2.49
N PHE A 457 2.95 14.75 2.92
CA PHE A 457 3.99 15.45 2.18
C PHE A 457 5.30 14.65 2.15
N LEU A 458 5.78 14.20 3.31
CA LEU A 458 7.02 13.42 3.40
C LEU A 458 6.94 12.13 2.58
N THR A 459 5.78 11.48 2.58
CA THR A 459 5.60 10.21 1.86
C THR A 459 5.56 10.35 0.34
N GLN A 460 5.52 11.58 -0.21
CA GLN A 460 5.70 11.76 -1.66
C GLN A 460 7.15 11.49 -2.10
N PHE A 461 8.10 11.58 -1.18
CA PHE A 461 9.54 11.54 -1.48
C PHE A 461 10.27 10.36 -0.84
N SER A 462 9.58 9.57 -0.01
CA SER A 462 10.14 8.46 0.74
C SER A 462 9.11 7.34 0.91
N SER A 463 9.58 6.13 1.23
CA SER A 463 8.72 4.98 1.48
C SER A 463 7.70 5.21 2.59
N ASN A 464 6.44 4.87 2.33
CA ASN A 464 5.30 5.05 3.23
C ASN A 464 5.55 4.45 4.64
N VAL A 465 6.13 3.25 4.69
CA VAL A 465 6.41 2.53 5.93
C VAL A 465 7.54 3.20 6.71
N ALA A 466 8.56 3.70 6.02
CA ALA A 466 9.65 4.47 6.61
C ALA A 466 9.14 5.78 7.24
N VAL A 467 8.31 6.53 6.53
CA VAL A 467 7.70 7.76 7.07
C VAL A 467 6.85 7.45 8.30
N ALA A 468 6.04 6.38 8.27
CA ALA A 468 5.26 5.95 9.43
C ALA A 468 6.15 5.60 10.65
N ASN A 469 7.26 4.89 10.44
CA ASN A 469 8.21 4.56 11.51
C ASN A 469 8.85 5.80 12.16
N VAL A 470 8.98 6.89 11.43
CA VAL A 470 9.55 8.16 11.94
C VAL A 470 8.47 9.03 12.60
N VAL A 471 7.32 9.17 11.95
CA VAL A 471 6.28 10.13 12.38
C VAL A 471 5.46 9.59 13.55
N LEU A 472 5.05 8.32 13.53
CA LEU A 472 4.08 7.80 14.50
C LEU A 472 4.56 7.81 15.95
N PRO A 473 5.84 7.49 16.29
CA PRO A 473 6.32 7.60 17.67
C PRO A 473 6.19 9.04 18.21
N VAL A 474 6.52 10.05 17.39
CA VAL A 474 6.40 11.46 17.78
C VAL A 474 4.94 11.83 18.04
N LEU A 475 4.02 11.39 17.18
CA LEU A 475 2.59 11.63 17.36
C LEU A 475 2.00 10.90 18.57
N ALA A 476 2.56 9.73 18.93
CA ALA A 476 2.18 9.02 20.15
C ALA A 476 2.49 9.86 21.39
N GLU A 477 3.70 10.40 21.52
CA GLU A 477 4.04 11.26 22.66
C GLU A 477 3.27 12.59 22.64
N MET A 478 3.08 13.17 21.45
CA MET A 478 2.27 14.38 21.31
C MET A 478 0.84 14.18 21.80
N SER A 479 0.26 13.00 21.59
CA SER A 479 -1.09 12.69 22.08
C SER A 479 -1.19 12.74 23.61
N LEU A 480 -0.13 12.36 24.31
CA LEU A 480 -0.07 12.40 25.77
C LEU A 480 0.07 13.82 26.29
N VAL A 481 0.94 14.62 25.69
CA VAL A 481 1.17 16.02 26.07
C VAL A 481 -0.09 16.86 25.82
N ALA A 482 -0.72 16.68 24.66
CA ALA A 482 -1.92 17.41 24.29
C ALA A 482 -3.20 16.86 24.95
N LYS A 483 -3.12 15.73 25.67
CA LYS A 483 -4.26 14.99 26.23
C LYS A 483 -5.33 14.69 25.17
N ILE A 484 -4.88 14.28 23.99
CA ILE A 484 -5.73 13.86 22.86
C ILE A 484 -5.68 12.34 22.77
N HIS A 485 -6.82 11.69 22.52
CA HIS A 485 -6.85 10.24 22.36
C HIS A 485 -5.81 9.79 21.30
N PRO A 486 -4.88 8.85 21.58
CA PRO A 486 -3.77 8.55 20.66
C PRO A 486 -4.22 8.10 19.25
N MET A 487 -5.30 7.32 19.16
CA MET A 487 -5.93 6.95 17.88
C MET A 487 -6.38 8.16 17.06
N TYR A 488 -6.77 9.28 17.69
CA TYR A 488 -7.23 10.48 16.99
C TYR A 488 -6.11 11.12 16.15
N LEU A 489 -4.84 10.93 16.54
CA LEU A 489 -3.68 11.49 15.84
C LEU A 489 -2.96 10.44 14.99
N MET A 490 -2.65 9.29 15.59
CA MET A 490 -1.77 8.30 14.96
C MET A 490 -2.42 7.60 13.76
N MET A 491 -3.71 7.24 13.83
CA MET A 491 -4.36 6.52 12.72
C MET A 491 -4.57 7.42 11.49
N PRO A 492 -5.07 8.66 11.60
CA PRO A 492 -5.14 9.57 10.45
C PRO A 492 -3.77 9.84 9.82
N ALA A 493 -2.72 9.99 10.62
CA ALA A 493 -1.37 10.16 10.08
C ALA A 493 -0.88 8.90 9.35
N THR A 494 -1.22 7.71 9.86
CA THR A 494 -0.92 6.42 9.21
C THR A 494 -1.58 6.32 7.84
N LEU A 495 -2.86 6.68 7.74
CA LEU A 495 -3.58 6.73 6.47
C LEU A 495 -2.97 7.78 5.54
N GLY A 496 -2.57 8.95 6.08
CA GLY A 496 -1.85 10.00 5.38
C GLY A 496 -0.51 9.55 4.79
N CYS A 497 0.26 8.71 5.49
CA CYS A 497 1.47 8.07 4.95
C CYS A 497 1.17 7.20 3.71
N SER A 498 -0.09 6.80 3.48
CA SER A 498 -0.47 5.99 2.32
C SER A 498 -0.98 6.84 1.15
N PHE A 499 -1.10 8.17 1.30
CA PHE A 499 -1.63 9.11 0.31
C PHE A 499 -0.56 9.66 -0.64
N SER A 500 0.30 8.79 -1.14
CA SER A 500 1.39 9.05 -2.08
C SER A 500 0.93 8.85 -3.53
N TYR A 501 0.51 9.93 -4.20
CA TYR A 501 -0.18 9.86 -5.50
C TYR A 501 0.45 10.71 -6.61
N CYS A 502 1.34 11.65 -6.27
CA CYS A 502 1.74 12.71 -7.18
C CYS A 502 2.92 12.33 -8.08
N LEU A 503 3.86 11.53 -7.57
CA LEU A 503 5.14 11.26 -8.22
C LEU A 503 5.32 9.76 -8.50
N PRO A 504 5.94 9.36 -9.63
CA PRO A 504 6.24 7.96 -9.92
C PRO A 504 7.10 7.30 -8.84
N VAL A 505 8.11 8.02 -8.36
CA VAL A 505 9.05 7.54 -7.33
C VAL A 505 8.40 7.35 -5.95
N SER A 506 7.23 7.95 -5.72
CA SER A 506 6.60 7.94 -4.38
C SER A 506 6.23 6.54 -3.92
N THR A 507 5.71 5.69 -4.83
CA THR A 507 5.40 4.29 -4.51
C THR A 507 5.49 3.38 -5.73
N PRO A 508 5.73 2.06 -5.55
CA PRO A 508 5.79 1.13 -6.67
C PRO A 508 4.52 1.07 -7.55
N PRO A 509 3.27 1.12 -7.02
CA PRO A 509 2.07 1.25 -7.84
C PRO A 509 2.14 2.42 -8.83
N MET A 510 2.63 3.57 -8.38
CA MET A 510 2.77 4.78 -9.19
C MET A 510 3.79 4.57 -10.31
N ALA A 511 4.97 4.03 -9.98
CA ALA A 511 6.00 3.71 -10.97
C ALA A 511 5.52 2.66 -12.00
N ILE A 512 4.80 1.63 -11.58
CA ILE A 512 4.29 0.58 -12.49
C ILE A 512 3.29 1.17 -13.50
N ALA A 513 2.37 2.04 -13.05
CA ALA A 513 1.41 2.67 -13.95
C ALA A 513 2.07 3.66 -14.92
N GLU A 514 3.07 4.41 -14.46
CA GLU A 514 3.81 5.35 -15.31
C GLU A 514 4.61 4.61 -16.40
N THR A 515 5.39 3.60 -16.02
CA THR A 515 6.20 2.81 -16.95
C THR A 515 5.38 1.99 -17.95
N ALA A 516 4.14 1.62 -17.60
CA ALA A 516 3.28 0.84 -18.49
C ALA A 516 2.78 1.63 -19.72
N CYS A 517 2.70 2.96 -19.65
CA CYS A 517 2.19 3.77 -20.76
C CYS A 517 2.87 5.13 -20.94
N ASN A 518 4.06 5.33 -20.36
CA ASN A 518 4.85 6.56 -20.42
C ASN A 518 4.04 7.80 -20.02
N ILE A 519 3.42 7.75 -18.83
CA ILE A 519 2.60 8.85 -18.32
C ILE A 519 3.49 10.06 -18.01
N PRO A 520 3.25 11.24 -18.60
CA PRO A 520 4.02 12.42 -18.28
C PRO A 520 3.91 12.78 -16.79
N SER A 521 5.04 12.93 -16.10
CA SER A 521 5.10 13.26 -14.66
C SER A 521 4.25 14.47 -14.27
N LYS A 522 4.12 15.46 -15.17
CA LYS A 522 3.28 16.65 -14.97
C LYS A 522 1.79 16.32 -14.89
N GLU A 523 1.30 15.40 -15.73
CA GLU A 523 -0.11 14.99 -15.71
C GLU A 523 -0.41 14.12 -14.48
N MET A 524 0.53 13.24 -14.12
CA MET A 524 0.46 12.45 -12.89
C MET A 524 0.41 13.34 -11.64
N THR A 525 1.25 14.37 -11.57
CA THR A 525 1.28 15.30 -10.42
C THR A 525 -0.04 16.05 -10.27
N LYS A 526 -0.60 16.57 -11.37
CA LYS A 526 -1.89 17.30 -11.33
C LYS A 526 -3.04 16.39 -10.91
N ALA A 527 -3.13 15.19 -11.51
CA ALA A 527 -4.17 14.23 -11.18
C ALA A 527 -4.04 13.79 -9.71
N GLY A 528 -2.83 13.45 -9.30
CA GLY A 528 -2.48 13.00 -7.95
C GLY A 528 -2.77 14.05 -6.88
N LEU A 529 -2.48 15.33 -7.14
CA LEU A 529 -2.78 16.40 -6.18
C LEU A 529 -4.28 16.47 -5.86
N GLY A 530 -5.14 16.30 -6.88
CA GLY A 530 -6.58 16.22 -6.65
C GLY A 530 -6.99 15.00 -5.81
N VAL A 531 -6.33 13.85 -6.01
CA VAL A 531 -6.57 12.65 -5.19
C VAL A 531 -6.08 12.84 -3.75
N VAL A 532 -4.95 13.54 -3.53
CA VAL A 532 -4.46 13.91 -2.20
C VAL A 532 -5.49 14.78 -1.48
N VAL A 533 -6.02 15.81 -2.15
CA VAL A 533 -7.05 16.70 -1.58
C VAL A 533 -8.32 15.93 -1.25
N VAL A 534 -8.77 15.05 -2.14
CA VAL A 534 -9.93 14.18 -1.88
C VAL A 534 -9.68 13.27 -0.69
N SER A 535 -8.50 12.65 -0.60
CA SER A 535 -8.15 11.70 0.46
C SER A 535 -8.05 12.39 1.82
N LEU A 536 -7.34 13.51 1.90
CA LEU A 536 -7.23 14.31 3.12
C LEU A 536 -8.57 14.93 3.52
N GLY A 537 -9.35 15.45 2.58
CA GLY A 537 -10.68 16.00 2.85
C GLY A 537 -11.63 14.94 3.42
N THR A 538 -11.65 13.75 2.82
CA THR A 538 -12.43 12.61 3.32
C THR A 538 -11.99 12.22 4.72
N LEU A 539 -10.67 12.13 4.95
CA LEU A 539 -10.11 11.81 6.25
C LEU A 539 -10.49 12.86 7.31
N PHE A 540 -10.31 14.14 7.03
CA PHE A 540 -10.56 15.23 7.99
C PHE A 540 -12.04 15.38 8.34
N LEU A 541 -12.94 15.12 7.39
CA LEU A 541 -14.38 15.24 7.62
C LEU A 541 -14.97 14.01 8.30
N LEU A 542 -14.60 12.81 7.85
CA LEU A 542 -15.27 11.58 8.28
C LEU A 542 -14.59 10.87 9.44
N TYR A 543 -13.26 10.95 9.56
CA TYR A 543 -12.55 10.21 10.60
C TYR A 543 -12.90 10.67 12.02
N PRO A 544 -12.96 11.97 12.35
CA PRO A 544 -13.34 12.40 13.70
C PRO A 544 -14.71 11.85 14.13
N TRP A 545 -15.65 11.76 13.18
CA TRP A 545 -17.00 11.25 13.43
C TRP A 545 -17.07 9.71 13.51
N LEU A 546 -16.58 9.00 12.48
CA LEU A 546 -16.60 7.53 12.45
C LEU A 546 -15.69 6.93 13.52
N GLY A 547 -14.52 7.53 13.72
CA GLY A 547 -13.56 7.11 14.74
C GLY A 547 -14.12 7.31 16.14
N GLY A 548 -14.82 8.41 16.39
CA GLY A 548 -15.54 8.67 17.64
C GLY A 548 -16.54 7.55 17.99
N LEU A 549 -17.26 7.04 16.99
CA LEU A 549 -18.24 5.95 17.17
C LEU A 549 -17.61 4.60 17.57
N ILE A 550 -16.36 4.33 17.16
CA ILE A 550 -15.73 3.01 17.31
C ILE A 550 -14.68 2.97 18.45
N TRP A 551 -14.00 4.09 18.72
CA TRP A 551 -12.93 4.20 19.72
C TRP A 551 -13.16 5.26 20.79
N ASP A 552 -14.35 5.88 20.86
CA ASP A 552 -14.67 6.91 21.86
C ASP A 552 -13.62 8.04 21.90
N LEU A 553 -13.24 8.54 20.72
CA LEU A 553 -12.11 9.48 20.55
C LEU A 553 -12.26 10.84 21.26
N ASP A 554 -13.44 11.13 21.80
CA ASP A 554 -13.72 12.36 22.53
C ASP A 554 -13.16 12.38 23.95
N VAL A 555 -12.88 11.20 24.52
CA VAL A 555 -12.35 11.06 25.87
C VAL A 555 -10.87 10.69 25.81
N PHE A 556 -10.05 11.39 26.58
CA PHE A 556 -8.66 10.98 26.78
C PHE A 556 -8.63 9.76 27.72
N PRO A 557 -8.10 8.61 27.29
CA PRO A 557 -8.24 7.38 28.05
C PRO A 557 -7.18 7.26 29.15
N ASP A 558 -7.59 6.75 30.32
CA ASP A 558 -6.69 6.58 31.47
C ASP A 558 -5.51 5.65 31.18
N TRP A 559 -5.73 4.61 30.36
CA TRP A 559 -4.70 3.65 29.97
C TRP A 559 -3.56 4.30 29.16
N ALA A 560 -3.76 5.46 28.54
CA ALA A 560 -2.71 6.10 27.75
C ALA A 560 -1.58 6.68 28.60
N THR A 561 -1.84 6.95 29.89
CA THR A 561 -0.86 7.51 30.83
C THR A 561 -0.01 6.46 31.55
N LYS A 562 -0.33 5.19 31.36
CA LYS A 562 0.35 4.04 31.94
C LYS A 562 1.25 3.40 30.89
#